data_AF-A0A952E0N2-F1
#
_entry.id   AF-A0A952E0N2-F1
#
_cell.length_a   1.000
_cell.length_b   1.000
_cell.length_c   1.000
_cell.angle_alpha   90.00
_cell.angle_beta   90.00
_cell.angle_gamma   90.00
#
_symmetry.space_group_name_H-M   'P 1'
#
loop_
_entity.id
_entity.type
_entity.pdbx_description
1 polymer ?
#
loop_
_entity_poly.entity_id
_entity_poly.type
_entity_poly.pdbx_seq_one_letter_code
_entity_poly.pdbx_strand_id
1 'polypeptide(L)'
;WPWIGVNSYWFLKRPADWEIDQAWYYFRMLEPDFTPLPVYEAVAEYATSEPALTPRPPWKNDWMRARPGLATFGAAVLFFGLLRGLSPRTKR
;
A
#
# COMPACT_ATOMS: atom_id res chain seq x y z
N TRP A 1 8.18 -1.43 -9.28
CA TRP A 1 7.95 -0.03 -8.85
C TRP A 1 8.23 0.13 -7.37
N PRO A 2 9.32 0.83 -6.96
CA PRO A 2 9.79 0.82 -5.57
C PRO A 2 8.80 1.37 -4.53
N TRP A 3 7.84 2.17 -4.98
CA TRP A 3 6.83 2.81 -4.15
C TRP A 3 5.52 2.03 -4.06
N ILE A 4 5.31 1.00 -4.89
CA ILE A 4 4.11 0.17 -4.83
C ILE A 4 4.33 -0.95 -3.83
N GLY A 5 3.52 -0.97 -2.77
CA GLY A 5 3.59 -2.00 -1.73
C GLY A 5 3.00 -3.35 -2.18
N VAL A 6 1.83 -3.33 -2.81
CA VAL A 6 1.12 -4.53 -3.28
C VAL A 6 0.50 -4.22 -4.64
N ASN A 7 0.63 -5.16 -5.59
CA ASN A 7 -0.10 -5.14 -6.85
C ASN A 7 -1.13 -6.26 -6.82
N SER A 8 -2.35 -5.96 -7.27
CA SER A 8 -3.42 -6.94 -7.42
C SER A 8 -3.85 -6.97 -8.87
N TYR A 9 -3.93 -8.17 -9.43
CA TYR A 9 -4.42 -8.40 -10.78
C TYR A 9 -5.84 -8.97 -10.70
N TRP A 10 -6.73 -8.55 -11.60
CA TRP A 10 -8.16 -8.81 -11.43
C TRP A 10 -8.52 -10.29 -11.60
N PHE A 11 -8.11 -10.91 -12.72
CA PHE A 11 -8.42 -12.31 -12.98
C PHE A 11 -7.17 -13.14 -13.23
N LEU A 12 -6.96 -14.17 -12.41
CA LEU A 12 -6.03 -15.24 -12.77
C LEU A 12 -6.56 -15.97 -14.01
N LYS A 13 -7.82 -16.41 -14.00
CA LYS A 13 -8.51 -17.03 -15.14
C LYS A 13 -10.00 -16.71 -15.13
N ARG A 14 -10.70 -16.94 -16.24
CA ARG A 14 -12.17 -16.98 -16.29
C ARG A 14 -12.70 -18.41 -16.05
N PRO A 15 -13.99 -18.57 -15.67
CA PRO A 15 -14.60 -19.89 -15.57
C PRO A 15 -14.68 -20.61 -16.93
N ALA A 16 -15.03 -19.88 -18.00
CA ALA A 16 -15.21 -20.38 -19.37
C ALA A 16 -15.13 -19.20 -20.37
N ASP A 17 -15.40 -19.46 -21.65
CA ASP A 17 -15.32 -18.53 -22.80
C ASP A 17 -16.64 -17.82 -23.15
N TRP A 18 -17.75 -18.13 -22.47
CA TRP A 18 -19.07 -17.54 -22.75
C TRP A 18 -19.16 -16.00 -22.57
N GLU A 19 -18.11 -15.36 -22.03
CA GLU A 19 -18.03 -13.90 -21.84
C GLU A 19 -17.04 -13.23 -22.81
N ILE A 20 -16.62 -13.91 -23.88
CA ILE A 20 -15.61 -13.41 -24.82
C ILE A 20 -15.97 -12.04 -25.42
N ASP A 21 -17.26 -11.75 -25.59
CA ASP A 21 -17.77 -10.48 -26.11
C ASP A 21 -17.71 -9.33 -25.08
N GLN A 22 -17.27 -9.60 -23.86
CA GLN A 22 -17.13 -8.61 -22.80
C GLN A 22 -15.69 -8.10 -22.72
N ALA A 23 -15.53 -6.78 -22.63
CA ALA A 23 -14.20 -6.15 -22.57
C ALA A 23 -13.31 -6.70 -21.44
N TRP A 24 -13.90 -7.07 -20.30
CA TRP A 24 -13.13 -7.58 -19.15
C TRP A 24 -12.60 -9.01 -19.33
N TYR A 25 -13.11 -9.78 -20.29
CA TYR A 25 -12.65 -11.14 -20.58
C TYR A 25 -11.14 -11.20 -20.86
N TYR A 26 -10.63 -10.13 -21.48
CA TYR A 26 -9.23 -10.00 -21.88
C TYR A 26 -8.28 -9.65 -20.72
N PHE A 27 -8.78 -9.31 -19.53
CA PHE A 27 -7.96 -9.06 -18.33
C PHE A 27 -7.72 -10.33 -17.49
N ARG A 28 -7.44 -11.47 -18.14
CA ARG A 28 -7.08 -12.74 -17.48
C ARG A 28 -5.60 -13.06 -17.71
N MET A 29 -5.00 -13.84 -16.82
CA MET A 29 -3.62 -14.30 -16.99
C MET A 29 -3.53 -15.68 -17.64
N LEU A 30 -4.57 -16.49 -17.46
CA LEU A 30 -4.69 -17.83 -18.00
C LEU A 30 -6.00 -17.96 -18.75
N GLU A 31 -5.99 -18.78 -19.79
CA GLU A 31 -7.21 -19.28 -20.42
C GLU A 31 -8.05 -20.13 -19.43
N PRO A 32 -9.34 -20.36 -19.72
CA PRO A 32 -10.20 -21.17 -18.86
C PRO A 32 -9.64 -22.58 -18.57
N ASP A 33 -8.86 -23.14 -19.50
CA ASP A 33 -8.17 -24.43 -19.45
C ASP A 33 -6.76 -24.39 -18.82
N PHE A 34 -6.38 -23.26 -18.22
CA PHE A 34 -5.05 -22.99 -17.64
C PHE A 34 -3.91 -22.79 -18.64
N THR A 35 -4.17 -22.67 -19.94
CA THR A 35 -3.14 -22.24 -20.89
C THR A 35 -2.63 -20.83 -20.51
N PRO A 36 -1.32 -20.64 -20.30
CA PRO A 36 -0.79 -19.34 -19.89
C PRO A 36 -0.78 -18.33 -21.04
N LEU A 37 -1.16 -17.09 -20.73
CA LEU A 37 -0.98 -15.95 -21.61
C LEU A 37 0.35 -15.23 -21.29
N PRO A 38 0.89 -14.40 -22.20
CA PRO A 38 2.17 -13.71 -21.97
C PRO A 38 2.24 -12.89 -20.67
N VAL A 39 1.10 -12.36 -20.21
CA VAL A 39 1.02 -11.64 -18.92
C VAL A 39 1.30 -12.55 -17.72
N TYR A 40 0.91 -13.84 -17.78
CA TYR A 40 1.23 -14.80 -16.73
C TYR A 40 2.73 -15.01 -16.62
N GLU A 41 3.40 -15.22 -17.75
CA GLU A 41 4.84 -15.42 -17.79
C GLU A 41 5.60 -14.21 -17.25
N ALA A 42 5.23 -12.99 -17.67
CA ALA A 42 5.86 -11.76 -17.18
C ALA A 42 5.68 -11.56 -15.67
N VAL A 43 4.48 -11.84 -15.15
CA VAL A 43 4.21 -11.73 -13.71
C VAL A 43 4.92 -12.84 -12.92
N ALA A 44 4.94 -14.07 -13.45
CA ALA A 44 5.65 -15.18 -12.82
C ALA A 44 7.14 -14.89 -12.73
N GLU A 45 7.76 -14.45 -13.83
CA GLU A 45 9.16 -14.03 -13.87
C GLU A 45 9.46 -12.96 -12.83
N TYR A 46 8.65 -11.88 -12.80
CA TYR A 46 8.81 -10.82 -11.81
C TYR A 46 8.64 -11.32 -10.38
N ALA A 47 7.63 -12.15 -10.11
CA ALA A 47 7.31 -12.65 -8.77
C ALA A 47 8.34 -13.65 -8.23
N THR A 48 8.99 -14.41 -9.11
CA THR A 48 10.03 -15.38 -8.74
C THR A 48 11.45 -14.84 -8.87
N SER A 49 11.62 -13.65 -9.47
CA SER A 49 12.93 -13.00 -9.57
C SER A 49 13.48 -12.66 -8.18
N GLU A 50 14.81 -12.71 -8.05
CA GLU A 50 15.46 -12.30 -6.81
C GLU A 50 15.20 -10.80 -6.58
N PRO A 51 14.57 -10.41 -5.45
CA PRO A 51 14.28 -9.02 -5.21
C PRO A 51 15.58 -8.22 -5.10
N ALA A 52 15.67 -7.11 -5.81
CA ALA A 52 16.71 -6.12 -5.58
C ALA A 52 16.48 -5.46 -4.19
N LEU A 53 17.05 -6.06 -3.15
CA LEU A 53 16.95 -5.55 -1.78
C LEU A 53 17.85 -4.31 -1.65
N THR A 54 17.27 -3.12 -1.86
CA THR A 54 17.96 -1.87 -1.54
C THR A 54 17.94 -1.64 -0.02
N PRO A 55 19.08 -1.35 0.63
CA PRO A 55 19.11 -0.98 2.04
C PRO A 55 18.18 0.20 2.31
N ARG A 56 17.43 0.11 3.41
CA ARG A 56 16.57 1.22 3.83
C ARG A 56 17.45 2.45 4.15
N PRO A 57 17.12 3.65 3.65
CA PRO A 57 17.83 4.87 4.02
C PRO A 57 17.85 5.10 5.55
N PRO A 58 18.98 5.50 6.15
CA PRO A 58 19.10 5.69 7.60
C PRO A 58 18.07 6.67 8.18
N TRP A 59 17.81 7.78 7.49
CA TRP A 59 16.84 8.79 7.93
C TRP A 59 15.43 8.22 8.14
N LYS A 60 15.04 7.19 7.39
CA LYS A 60 13.72 6.55 7.54
C LYS A 60 13.66 5.79 8.86
N ASN A 61 14.76 5.18 9.29
CA ASN A 61 14.86 4.56 10.62
C ASN A 61 14.83 5.62 11.72
N ASP A 62 15.58 6.72 11.55
CA ASP A 62 15.60 7.82 12.52
C ASP A 62 14.20 8.43 12.70
N TRP A 63 13.49 8.66 11.59
CA TRP A 63 12.11 9.13 11.60
C TRP A 63 11.17 8.15 12.31
N MET A 64 11.23 6.85 12.00
CA MET A 64 10.38 5.84 12.65
C MET A 64 10.65 5.72 14.15
N ARG A 65 11.89 5.99 14.58
CA ARG A 65 12.26 6.04 16.00
C ARG A 65 11.75 7.31 16.68
N ALA A 66 11.81 8.46 16.01
CA ALA A 66 11.40 9.75 16.57
C ALA A 66 9.88 9.96 16.62
N ARG A 67 9.13 9.46 15.61
CA ARG A 67 7.69 9.75 15.44
C ARG A 67 6.81 9.52 16.68
N PRO A 68 7.00 8.47 17.52
CA PRO A 68 6.11 8.28 18.67
C PRO A 68 6.34 9.36 19.73
N GLY A 69 7.59 9.75 19.96
CA GLY A 69 7.95 10.84 20.89
C GLY A 69 7.41 12.19 20.41
N LEU A 70 7.54 12.48 19.12
CA LEU A 70 6.97 13.69 18.51
C LEU A 70 5.44 13.72 18.63
N ALA A 71 4.76 12.59 18.44
CA ALA A 71 3.32 12.48 18.61
C ALA A 71 2.89 12.76 20.05
N THR A 72 3.55 12.14 21.04
CA THR A 72 3.27 12.38 22.47
C THR A 72 3.53 13.82 22.86
N PHE A 73 4.65 14.40 22.42
CA PHE A 73 4.98 15.80 22.68
C PHE A 73 3.94 16.74 22.07
N GLY A 74 3.60 16.55 20.79
CA GLY A 74 2.58 17.33 20.11
C GLY A 74 1.21 17.23 20.79
N ALA A 75 0.81 16.04 21.21
CA ALA A 75 -0.43 15.83 21.95
C ALA A 75 -0.42 16.56 23.31
N ALA A 76 0.69 16.54 24.04
CA ALA A 76 0.84 17.27 25.30
C ALA A 76 0.74 18.79 25.09
N VAL A 77 1.46 19.33 24.10
CA VAL A 77 1.40 20.76 23.75
C VAL A 77 -0.02 21.18 23.38
N LEU A 78 -0.69 20.40 22.53
CA LEU A 78 -2.08 20.64 22.16
C LEU A 78 -3.00 20.63 23.39
N PHE A 79 -2.88 19.60 24.24
CA PHE A 79 -3.68 19.45 25.46
C PHE A 79 -3.53 20.66 26.39
N PHE A 80 -2.30 21.07 26.70
CA PHE A 80 -2.06 22.23 27.57
C PHE A 80 -2.46 23.55 26.91
N GLY A 81 -2.27 23.68 25.59
CA GLY A 81 -2.76 24.83 24.82
C GLY A 81 -4.28 24.97 24.90
N LEU A 82 -5.01 23.85 24.76
CA LEU A 82 -6.45 23.81 24.90
C LEU A 82 -6.90 24.12 26.33
N LEU A 83 -6.25 23.55 27.35
CA LEU A 83 -6.54 23.91 28.74
C LEU A 83 -6.39 25.41 28.99
N ARG A 84 -5.31 26.02 28.48
CA ARG A 84 -5.09 27.46 28.61
C ARG A 84 -6.13 28.28 27.85
N GLY A 85 -6.52 27.87 26.64
CA GLY A 85 -7.45 28.60 25.79
C GLY A 85 -8.91 28.48 26.22
N LEU A 86 -9.31 27.33 26.74
CA LEU A 86 -10.69 27.01 27.14
C LEU A 86 -10.96 27.24 28.64
N SER A 87 -9.92 27.48 29.45
CA SER A 87 -10.11 27.75 30.88
C SER A 87 -10.93 29.03 31.08
N PRO A 88 -12.00 28.99 31.91
CA PRO A 88 -12.80 30.16 32.20
C PRO A 88 -11.95 31.25 32.86
N ARG A 89 -11.96 32.45 32.28
CA ARG A 89 -11.36 33.63 32.94
C ARG A 89 -12.33 34.12 34.01
N THR A 90 -12.02 33.84 35.28
CA THR A 90 -12.75 34.44 36.40
C THR A 90 -12.58 35.95 36.35
N LYS A 91 -13.64 36.69 36.02
CA LYS A 91 -13.66 38.15 36.19
C LYS A 91 -13.78 38.44 37.70
N ARG A 92 -12.80 39.16 38.24
CA ARG A 92 -12.89 39.77 39.58
C ARG A 92 -13.91 40.90 39.56
#